data_AF-A0A924A9C2-F1
#
_entry.id   AF-A0A924A9C2-F1
#
_cell.length_a   1.000
_cell.length_b   1.000
_cell.length_c   1.000
_cell.angle_alpha   90.00
_cell.angle_beta   90.00
_cell.angle_gamma   90.00
#
_symmetry.space_group_name_H-M   'P 1'
#
loop_
_entity.id
_entity.type
_entity.pdbx_description
1 polymer ?
#
loop_
_entity_poly.entity_id
_entity_poly.type
_entity_poly.pdbx_seq_one_letter_code
_entity_poly.pdbx_strand_id
1 'polypeptide(L)'
;YNKEKETRDLQKKRFGFEGDLFKKRQELIKPIQDKVYVAIQKLAVDKSYDFILDKSEGITVIFADPKLDRSDDVLKFLGVK
;
A
#
# COMPACT_ATOMS: atom_id res chain seq x y z
N TYR A 1 7.73 -35.74 -19.83
CA TYR A 1 8.68 -35.04 -18.94
C TYR A 1 8.94 -33.58 -19.33
N ASN A 2 9.31 -33.23 -20.58
CA ASN A 2 9.63 -31.81 -20.91
C ASN A 2 8.45 -30.83 -20.82
N LYS A 3 7.26 -31.21 -21.30
CA LYS A 3 6.06 -30.34 -21.26
C LYS A 3 5.60 -29.98 -19.83
N GLU A 4 5.76 -30.91 -18.89
CA GLU A 4 5.39 -30.68 -17.49
C GLU A 4 6.35 -29.68 -16.82
N LYS A 5 7.65 -29.81 -17.11
CA LYS A 5 8.67 -28.88 -16.64
C LYS A 5 8.46 -27.46 -17.21
N GLU A 6 8.22 -27.34 -18.52
CA GLU A 6 7.89 -26.06 -19.16
C GLU A 6 6.64 -25.41 -18.56
N THR A 7 5.59 -26.20 -18.32
CA THR A 7 4.34 -25.70 -17.72
C THR A 7 4.59 -25.16 -16.31
N ARG A 8 5.37 -25.88 -15.50
CA ARG A 8 5.74 -25.44 -14.14
C ARG A 8 6.61 -24.19 -14.14
N ASP A 9 7.56 -24.09 -15.07
CA ASP A 9 8.44 -22.94 -15.18
C ASP A 9 7.66 -21.70 -15.67
N LEU A 10 6.71 -21.88 -16.60
CA LEU A 10 5.75 -20.84 -17.00
C LEU A 10 4.86 -20.40 -15.82
N GLN A 11 4.35 -21.35 -15.04
CA GLN A 11 3.54 -21.03 -13.86
C GLN A 11 4.33 -20.20 -12.85
N LYS A 12 5.59 -20.57 -12.57
CA LYS A 12 6.49 -19.78 -11.71
C LYS A 12 6.79 -18.39 -12.29
N LYS A 13 7.01 -18.29 -13.60
CA LYS A 13 7.23 -16.99 -14.25
C LYS A 13 6.01 -16.08 -14.16
N ARG A 14 4.79 -16.63 -14.25
CA ARG A 14 3.56 -15.84 -14.17
C ARG A 14 3.14 -15.52 -12.73
N PHE A 15 3.22 -16.49 -11.82
CA PHE A 15 2.61 -16.45 -10.49
C PHE A 15 3.58 -16.66 -9.32
N GLY A 16 4.88 -16.84 -9.58
CA GLY A 16 5.90 -16.94 -8.54
C GLY A 16 6.13 -15.63 -7.80
N PHE A 17 7.00 -15.67 -6.79
CA PHE A 17 7.26 -14.58 -5.83
C PHE A 17 7.77 -13.27 -6.47
N GLU A 18 8.23 -13.28 -7.72
CA GLU A 18 8.52 -12.08 -8.52
C GLU A 18 8.00 -12.22 -9.96
N GLY A 19 6.96 -13.05 -10.11
CA GLY A 19 6.36 -13.34 -11.40
C GLY A 19 5.64 -12.11 -11.98
N ASP A 20 5.24 -12.24 -13.24
CA ASP A 20 4.59 -11.16 -13.98
C ASP A 20 3.36 -10.59 -13.23
N LEU A 21 2.60 -11.43 -12.52
CA LEU A 21 1.46 -10.98 -11.71
C LEU A 21 1.90 -10.08 -10.55
N PHE A 22 2.93 -10.48 -9.81
CA PHE A 22 3.45 -9.68 -8.70
C PHE A 22 3.98 -8.34 -9.18
N LYS A 23 4.77 -8.35 -10.27
CA LYS A 23 5.31 -7.13 -10.89
C LYS A 23 4.19 -6.21 -11.37
N LYS A 24 3.17 -6.76 -12.04
CA LYS A 24 2.04 -5.95 -12.50
C LYS A 24 1.24 -5.36 -11.35
N ARG A 25 1.05 -6.12 -10.27
CA ARG A 25 0.42 -5.63 -9.05
C ARG A 25 1.24 -4.49 -8.43
N GLN A 26 2.56 -4.63 -8.31
CA GLN A 26 3.41 -3.55 -7.83
C GLN A 26 3.35 -2.31 -8.73
N GLU A 27 3.43 -2.48 -10.06
CA GLU A 27 3.36 -1.37 -11.01
C GLU A 27 2.05 -0.56 -10.88
N LEU A 28 0.92 -1.23 -10.62
CA LEU A 28 -0.37 -0.58 -10.45
C LEU A 28 -0.58 0.00 -9.04
N ILE A 29 -0.08 -0.67 -8.00
CA ILE A 29 -0.27 -0.25 -6.61
C ILE A 29 0.70 0.86 -6.20
N LYS A 30 1.96 0.79 -6.63
CA LYS A 30 2.99 1.77 -6.27
C LYS A 30 2.58 3.23 -6.54
N PRO A 31 2.05 3.61 -7.72
CA PRO A 31 1.62 4.99 -7.93
C PRO A 31 0.45 5.41 -7.03
N ILE A 32 -0.38 4.47 -6.56
CA ILE A 32 -1.45 4.76 -5.60
C ILE A 32 -0.84 4.99 -4.21
N GLN A 33 0.10 4.13 -3.79
CA GLN A 33 0.84 4.30 -2.53
C GLN A 33 1.60 5.62 -2.50
N ASP A 34 2.25 6.01 -3.60
CA ASP A 34 2.97 7.28 -3.72
C ASP A 34 2.01 8.48 -3.54
N LYS A 35 0.83 8.43 -4.16
CA LYS A 35 -0.20 9.47 -3.98
C LYS A 35 -0.66 9.56 -2.52
N VAL A 36 -0.95 8.41 -1.89
CA VAL A 36 -1.34 8.34 -0.48
C VAL A 36 -0.25 8.94 0.41
N TYR A 37 1.02 8.60 0.16
CA TYR A 37 2.16 9.11 0.92
C TYR A 37 2.31 10.64 0.80
N VAL A 38 2.12 11.19 -0.39
CA VAL A 38 2.11 12.65 -0.61
C VAL A 38 0.95 13.32 0.13
N ALA A 39 -0.25 12.73 0.09
CA ALA A 39 -1.41 13.26 0.81
C ALA A 39 -1.20 13.24 2.33
N ILE A 40 -0.64 12.16 2.88
CA ILE A 40 -0.27 12.04 4.29
C ILE A 40 0.74 13.12 4.69
N GLN A 41 1.81 13.31 3.91
CA GLN A 41 2.81 14.35 4.17
C GLN A 41 2.19 15.75 4.17
N LYS A 42 1.35 16.05 3.18
CA LYS A 42 0.68 17.35 3.10
C LYS A 42 -0.23 17.59 4.30
N LEU A 43 -1.02 16.58 4.69
CA LEU A 43 -1.85 16.64 5.89
C LEU A 43 -1.00 16.86 7.15
N ALA A 44 0.13 16.17 7.28
CA ALA A 44 1.03 16.31 8.42
C ALA A 44 1.55 17.75 8.55
N VAL A 45 1.98 18.36 7.44
CA VAL A 45 2.45 19.76 7.44
C VAL A 45 1.29 20.73 7.72
N ASP A 46 0.17 20.59 7.02
CA ASP A 46 -0.99 21.48 7.12
C ASP A 46 -1.62 21.47 8.53
N LYS A 47 -1.53 20.34 9.23
CA LYS A 47 -2.04 20.16 10.61
C LYS A 47 -0.95 20.19 11.67
N SER A 48 0.30 20.37 11.27
CA SER A 48 1.48 20.38 12.16
C SER A 48 1.56 19.12 13.03
N TYR A 49 1.38 17.95 12.42
CA TYR A 49 1.58 16.66 13.09
C TYR A 49 3.06 16.30 13.10
N ASP A 50 3.57 15.93 14.28
CA ASP A 50 4.94 15.44 14.44
C ASP A 50 5.10 13.98 13.95
N PHE A 51 4.02 13.20 13.98
CA PHE A 51 4.01 11.81 13.54
C PHE A 51 2.62 11.38 13.06
N ILE A 52 2.60 10.49 12.06
CA ILE A 52 1.42 9.76 11.62
C ILE A 52 1.76 8.27 11.71
N LEU A 53 0.93 7.52 12.43
CA LEU A 53 1.14 6.09 12.68
C LEU A 53 0.15 5.28 11.87
N ASP A 54 0.65 4.30 11.11
CA ASP A 54 -0.20 3.33 10.45
C ASP A 54 -0.65 2.25 11.44
N LYS A 55 -1.95 2.15 11.67
CA LYS A 55 -2.56 1.14 12.54
C LYS A 55 -2.48 -0.28 11.97
N SER A 56 -2.30 -0.42 10.65
CA SER A 56 -2.31 -1.70 9.95
C SER A 56 -0.95 -2.40 9.91
N GLU A 57 0.16 -1.65 9.91
CA GLU A 57 1.53 -2.18 9.79
C GLU A 57 2.19 -2.55 11.14
N GLY A 58 1.48 -3.28 11.99
CA GLY A 58 2.10 -4.00 13.11
C GLY A 58 2.69 -3.14 14.23
N ILE A 59 2.48 -1.82 14.24
CA ILE A 59 2.68 -1.03 15.44
C ILE A 59 1.63 -1.47 16.46
N THR A 60 2.07 -1.95 17.62
CA THR A 60 1.17 -2.33 18.72
C THR A 60 0.54 -1.08 19.33
N VAL A 61 -0.42 -0.49 18.62
CA VAL A 61 -1.31 0.54 19.14
C VAL A 61 -2.35 -0.16 20.00
N ILE A 62 -2.08 -0.25 21.30
CA ILE A 62 -2.98 -0.91 22.27
C ILE A 62 -4.35 -0.22 22.30
N PHE A 63 -4.34 1.11 22.21
CA PHE A 63 -5.54 1.94 22.11
C PHE A 63 -5.17 3.27 21.45
N ALA A 64 -6.04 3.74 20.55
CA ALA A 64 -6.03 5.09 20.01
C ALA A 64 -7.47 5.61 20.01
N ASP A 65 -7.67 6.86 20.46
CA ASP A 65 -8.98 7.51 20.41
C ASP A 65 -9.43 7.60 18.94
N PRO A 66 -10.64 7.14 18.57
CA PRO A 66 -11.17 7.26 17.21
C PRO A 66 -11.13 8.68 16.64
N LYS A 67 -11.13 9.73 17.47
CA LYS A 67 -10.99 11.13 17.05
C LYS A 67 -9.61 11.47 16.47
N LEU A 68 -8.62 10.62 16.71
CA LEU A 68 -7.27 10.74 16.15
C LEU A 68 -7.16 10.10 14.77
N ASP A 69 -8.18 9.36 14.33
CA ASP A 69 -8.21 8.80 12.98
C ASP A 69 -8.34 9.94 11.95
N ARG A 70 -7.44 9.92 10.97
CA ARG A 70 -7.35 10.90 9.89
C ARG A 70 -7.44 10.27 8.50
N SER A 71 -7.86 8.99 8.41
CA SER A 71 -8.01 8.31 7.13
C SER A 71 -8.95 9.06 6.18
N ASP A 72 -10.08 9.58 6.67
CA ASP A 72 -11.02 10.37 5.86
C ASP A 72 -10.41 11.69 5.35
N ASP A 73 -9.56 12.32 6.16
CA ASP A 73 -8.87 13.54 5.75
C ASP A 73 -7.87 13.23 4.63
N VAL A 74 -7.11 12.13 4.74
CA VAL A 74 -6.22 11.67 3.67
C VAL A 74 -6.99 11.35 2.38
N LEU A 75 -8.15 10.70 2.47
CA LEU A 75 -9.01 10.42 1.31
C LEU A 75 -9.46 11.72 0.61
N LYS A 76 -9.92 12.72 1.38
CA LYS A 76 -10.28 14.04 0.85
C LYS A 76 -9.11 14.72 0.13
N PHE A 77 -7.90 14.65 0.69
CA PHE A 77 -6.69 15.19 0.05
C PHE A 77 -6.34 14.47 -1.26
N LEU A 78 -6.68 13.19 -1.38
CA LEU A 78 -6.55 12.41 -2.62
C LEU A 78 -7.67 12.70 -3.63
N GLY A 79 -8.69 13.46 -3.24
CA GLY A 79 -9.90 13.69 -4.06
C GLY A 79 -10.79 12.45 -4.16
N VAL A 80 -10.63 11.50 -3.24
CA VAL A 80 -11.42 10.27 -3.14
C VAL A 80 -12.38 10.46 -1.96
N LYS A 81 -13.67 10.25 -2.19
CA LYS A 81 -14.73 10.72 -1.29
C LYS A 81 -14.94 9.83 -0.08
#